data_AF-A0A7X7L4D1-F1
#
_entry.id   AF-A0A7X7L4D1-F1
#
_cell.length_a   1.000
_cell.length_b   1.000
_cell.length_c   1.000
_cell.angle_alpha   90.00
_cell.angle_beta   90.00
_cell.angle_gamma   90.00
#
_symmetry.space_group_name_H-M   'P 1'
#
loop_
_entity.id
_entity.type
_entity.pdbx_description
1 polymer ?
#
loop_
_entity_poly.entity_id
_entity_poly.type
_entity_poly.pdbx_seq_one_letter_code
_entity_poly.pdbx_strand_id
1 'polypeptide(L)'
;MDSRTRVVNVLKHESIDRFPRTLWLLPNVQIFKKDLHDNLFSTMEFDIANPDLGFKKSRYEKGTPYLMPGYVDEFGCTFEVAEQGVVGEVKNPIFTELDIIDRYIMPYEILEGFDKDNINRQCINSDKFMLANTH
;
A
#
# COMPACT_ATOMS: atom_id res chain seq x y z
N MET A 1 -25.86 10.57 1.04
CA MET A 1 -25.32 9.21 0.90
C MET A 1 -23.93 9.21 1.50
N ASP A 2 -23.56 8.21 2.32
CA ASP A 2 -22.18 8.12 2.82
C ASP A 2 -21.22 7.59 1.73
N SER A 3 -19.92 7.68 1.98
CA SER A 3 -18.89 7.27 1.00
C SER A 3 -18.95 5.78 0.68
N ARG A 4 -19.16 4.92 1.69
CA ARG A 4 -19.30 3.47 1.52
C ARG A 4 -20.47 3.11 0.61
N THR A 5 -21.65 3.64 0.91
CA THR A 5 -22.89 3.45 0.14
C THR A 5 -22.70 3.95 -1.28
N ARG A 6 -22.05 5.10 -1.47
CA ARG A 6 -21.75 5.66 -2.79
C ARG A 6 -20.92 4.72 -3.64
N VAL A 7 -19.83 4.17 -3.10
CA VAL A 7 -18.99 3.21 -3.83
C VAL A 7 -19.76 1.92 -4.13
N VAL A 8 -20.50 1.38 -3.17
CA VAL A 8 -21.31 0.17 -3.38
C VAL A 8 -22.36 0.37 -4.47
N ASN A 9 -23.05 1.51 -4.48
CA ASN A 9 -24.07 1.82 -5.48
C ASN A 9 -23.45 1.96 -6.88
N VAL A 10 -22.27 2.59 -7.01
CA VAL A 10 -21.55 2.60 -8.30
C VAL A 10 -21.27 1.19 -8.80
N LEU A 11 -20.75 0.31 -7.94
CA LEU A 11 -20.43 -1.08 -8.33
C LEU A 11 -21.67 -1.90 -8.71
N LYS A 12 -22.85 -1.51 -8.20
CA LYS A 12 -24.15 -2.13 -8.53
C LYS A 12 -24.91 -1.44 -9.68
N HIS A 13 -24.33 -0.39 -10.26
CA HIS A 13 -24.97 0.44 -11.28
C HIS A 13 -26.29 1.09 -10.81
N GLU A 14 -26.35 1.46 -9.53
CA GLU A 14 -27.48 2.16 -8.92
C GLU A 14 -27.29 3.69 -8.97
N SER A 15 -28.36 4.45 -8.67
CA SER A 15 -28.28 5.91 -8.59
C SER A 15 -27.35 6.38 -7.46
N ILE A 16 -26.63 7.46 -7.73
CA ILE A 16 -25.64 8.09 -6.84
C ILE A 16 -25.84 9.61 -6.82
N ASP A 17 -25.40 10.26 -5.75
CA ASP A 17 -25.45 11.72 -5.59
C ASP A 17 -24.25 12.43 -6.25
N ARG A 18 -23.08 11.77 -6.30
CA ARG A 18 -21.89 12.15 -7.07
C ARG A 18 -21.00 10.92 -7.30
N PHE A 19 -20.04 11.03 -8.23
CA PHE A 19 -19.03 9.97 -8.39
C PHE A 19 -18.12 9.87 -7.14
N PRO A 20 -17.78 8.64 -6.69
CA PRO A 20 -16.81 8.43 -5.63
C PRO A 20 -15.42 8.85 -6.09
N ARG A 21 -14.62 9.38 -5.16
CA ARG A 21 -13.28 9.91 -5.42
C ARG A 21 -12.23 9.08 -4.70
N THR A 22 -11.18 8.75 -5.42
CA THR A 22 -9.93 8.22 -4.89
C THR A 22 -8.78 8.78 -5.73
N LEU A 23 -7.57 8.75 -5.19
CA LEU A 23 -6.39 9.21 -5.89
C LEU A 23 -5.27 8.20 -5.71
N TRP A 24 -4.77 7.69 -6.83
CA TRP A 24 -3.53 6.93 -6.87
C TRP A 24 -2.38 7.89 -7.13
N LEU A 25 -1.33 7.81 -6.32
CA LEU A 25 -0.16 8.68 -6.38
C LEU A 25 1.10 7.88 -6.60
N LEU A 26 2.02 8.47 -7.35
CA LEU A 26 3.38 7.99 -7.43
C LEU A 26 4.14 8.32 -6.13
N PRO A 27 5.07 7.45 -5.68
CA PRO A 27 5.84 7.66 -4.45
C PRO A 27 6.60 8.99 -4.40
N ASN A 28 7.09 9.46 -5.54
CA ASN A 28 7.80 10.74 -5.66
C ASN A 28 6.97 11.96 -5.20
N VAL A 29 5.63 11.91 -5.29
CA VAL A 29 4.76 13.01 -4.87
C VAL A 29 4.87 13.23 -3.37
N GLN A 30 4.87 12.17 -2.59
CA GLN A 30 5.00 12.26 -1.12
C GLN A 30 6.39 12.71 -0.69
N ILE A 31 7.42 12.41 -1.49
CA ILE A 31 8.82 12.78 -1.22
C ILE A 31 9.07 14.26 -1.57
N PHE A 32 8.69 14.70 -2.77
CA PHE A 32 9.10 16.01 -3.30
C PHE A 32 8.00 17.07 -3.30
N LYS A 33 6.74 16.68 -3.11
CA LYS A 33 5.57 17.57 -3.13
C LYS A 33 4.70 17.38 -1.90
N LYS A 34 5.34 17.08 -0.75
CA LYS A 34 4.66 16.78 0.51
C LYS A 34 3.61 17.82 0.91
N ASP A 35 3.94 19.11 0.85
CA ASP A 35 3.00 20.17 1.25
C ASP A 35 1.77 20.22 0.34
N LEU A 36 1.95 20.01 -0.97
CA LEU A 36 0.85 19.94 -1.92
C LEU A 36 0.00 18.68 -1.69
N HIS A 37 0.65 17.54 -1.43
CA HIS A 37 -0.01 16.31 -1.05
C HIS A 37 -0.88 16.51 0.19
N ASP A 38 -0.31 17.03 1.27
CA ASP A 38 -1.02 17.22 2.53
C ASP A 38 -2.17 18.24 2.38
N ASN A 39 -1.97 19.30 1.59
CA ASN A 39 -3.02 20.27 1.28
C ASN A 39 -4.18 19.62 0.49
N LEU A 40 -3.88 18.80 -0.52
CA LEU A 40 -4.90 18.10 -1.30
C LEU A 40 -5.72 17.14 -0.42
N PHE A 41 -5.06 16.37 0.44
CA PHE A 41 -5.70 15.40 1.33
C PHE A 41 -6.48 16.03 2.50
N SER A 42 -6.15 17.26 2.88
CA SER A 42 -6.90 18.02 3.90
C SER A 42 -8.08 18.81 3.32
N THR A 43 -8.08 19.12 2.02
CA THR A 43 -9.11 19.96 1.39
C THR A 43 -10.12 19.17 0.55
N MET A 44 -9.77 17.96 0.12
CA MET A 44 -10.66 17.10 -0.67
C MET A 44 -11.24 15.94 0.14
N GLU A 45 -12.53 15.68 -0.08
CA GLU A 45 -13.17 14.47 0.43
C GLU A 45 -12.93 13.27 -0.50
N PHE A 46 -12.21 12.27 0.01
CA PHE A 46 -12.02 10.96 -0.61
C PHE A 46 -13.00 9.94 -0.05
N ASP A 47 -13.54 9.07 -0.92
CA ASP A 47 -14.56 8.08 -0.57
C ASP A 47 -13.99 6.70 -0.25
N ILE A 48 -12.76 6.45 -0.69
CA ILE A 48 -12.05 5.18 -0.49
C ILE A 48 -10.89 5.44 0.46
N ALA A 49 -10.70 4.53 1.41
CA ALA A 49 -9.56 4.51 2.31
C ALA A 49 -9.09 3.06 2.51
N ASN A 50 -7.95 2.88 3.16
CA ASN A 50 -7.40 1.57 3.46
C ASN A 50 -7.38 1.37 4.98
N PRO A 51 -7.73 0.18 5.49
CA PRO A 51 -7.48 -0.15 6.89
C PRO A 51 -5.97 -0.37 7.08
N ASP A 52 -5.46 -0.03 8.27
CA ASP A 52 -4.16 -0.50 8.71
C ASP A 52 -4.25 -2.00 8.98
N LEU A 53 -3.53 -2.78 8.16
CA LEU A 53 -3.49 -4.23 8.23
C LEU A 53 -2.51 -4.74 9.31
N GLY A 54 -1.71 -3.86 9.92
CA GLY A 54 -0.82 -4.18 11.02
C GLY A 54 0.43 -4.98 10.63
N PHE A 55 0.72 -5.11 9.33
CA PHE A 55 1.85 -5.88 8.85
C PHE A 55 3.18 -5.36 9.42
N LYS A 56 4.02 -6.31 9.82
CA LYS A 56 5.34 -6.03 10.38
C LYS A 56 6.38 -6.04 9.28
N LYS A 57 7.48 -5.33 9.55
CA LYS A 57 8.67 -5.36 8.72
C LYS A 57 9.23 -6.79 8.69
N SER A 58 9.40 -7.36 7.50
CA SER A 58 10.03 -8.66 7.30
C SER A 58 11.51 -8.67 7.71
N ARG A 59 12.03 -9.85 8.05
CA ARG A 59 13.47 -10.04 8.35
C ARG A 59 14.38 -9.67 7.16
N TYR A 60 13.83 -9.68 5.95
CA TYR A 60 14.56 -9.39 4.72
C TYR A 60 14.63 -7.90 4.42
N GLU A 61 13.62 -7.12 4.82
CA GLU A 61 13.47 -5.72 4.41
C GLU A 61 14.62 -4.83 4.86
N LYS A 62 15.17 -4.06 3.93
CA LYS A 62 16.25 -3.10 4.19
C LYS A 62 16.09 -1.84 3.36
N GLY A 63 16.52 -0.71 3.92
CA GLY A 63 16.38 0.59 3.25
C GLY A 63 14.93 1.09 3.25
N THR A 64 14.67 2.05 2.36
CA THR A 64 13.35 2.66 2.16
C THR A 64 12.98 2.54 0.69
N PRO A 65 11.80 1.98 0.35
CA PRO A 65 11.34 1.90 -1.02
C PRO A 65 11.45 3.24 -1.75
N TYR A 66 11.80 3.18 -3.04
CA TYR A 66 11.90 4.34 -3.93
C TYR A 66 13.04 5.32 -3.63
N LEU A 67 13.91 5.07 -2.64
CA LEU A 67 15.06 5.94 -2.35
C LEU A 67 16.37 5.33 -2.85
N MET A 68 17.29 6.18 -3.31
CA MET A 68 18.63 5.76 -3.71
C MET A 68 19.47 5.30 -2.50
N PRO A 69 20.43 4.36 -2.69
CA PRO A 69 20.75 3.67 -3.94
C PRO A 69 19.85 2.46 -4.25
N GLY A 70 18.98 2.08 -3.32
CA GLY A 70 18.17 0.87 -3.44
C GLY A 70 17.61 0.42 -2.10
N TYR A 71 16.82 -0.65 -2.16
CA TYR A 71 16.17 -1.26 -1.00
C TYR A 71 16.02 -2.77 -1.22
N VAL A 72 15.73 -3.49 -0.13
CA VAL A 72 15.35 -4.90 -0.17
C VAL A 72 13.90 -4.99 0.27
N ASP A 73 13.06 -5.63 -0.55
CA ASP A 73 11.64 -5.81 -0.26
C ASP A 73 11.40 -6.86 0.83
N GLU A 74 10.13 -7.10 1.12
CA GLU A 74 9.70 -8.03 2.17
C GLU A 74 10.01 -9.49 1.85
N PHE A 75 10.22 -9.83 0.59
CA PHE A 75 10.58 -11.16 0.13
C PHE A 75 12.10 -11.37 0.02
N GLY A 76 12.89 -10.30 0.07
CA GLY A 76 14.35 -10.34 -0.02
C GLY A 76 14.91 -10.05 -1.41
N CYS A 77 14.10 -9.55 -2.34
CA CYS A 77 14.57 -9.06 -3.63
C CYS A 77 15.28 -7.71 -3.46
N THR A 78 16.45 -7.56 -4.07
CA THR A 78 17.17 -6.28 -4.05
C THR A 78 16.77 -5.43 -5.26
N PHE A 79 16.23 -4.25 -4.95
CA PHE A 79 15.87 -3.21 -5.90
C PHE A 79 16.97 -2.16 -5.96
N GLU A 80 17.49 -1.89 -7.15
CA GLU A 80 18.35 -0.74 -7.41
C GLU A 80 17.50 0.43 -7.90
N VAL A 81 17.69 1.60 -7.30
CA VAL A 81 16.93 2.82 -7.61
C VAL A 81 17.86 3.78 -8.35
N ALA A 82 17.61 3.97 -9.65
CA ALA A 82 18.38 4.88 -10.50
C ALA A 82 18.01 6.36 -10.30
N GLU A 83 16.77 6.64 -9.87
CA GLU A 83 16.26 7.98 -9.63
C GLU A 83 15.39 8.01 -8.37
N GLN A 84 15.64 8.98 -7.49
CA GLN A 84 14.88 9.17 -6.25
C GLN A 84 13.38 9.34 -6.55
N GLY A 85 12.55 8.53 -5.89
CA GLY A 85 11.08 8.55 -6.03
C GLY A 85 10.54 7.70 -7.18
N VAL A 86 11.39 7.03 -7.95
CA VAL A 86 11.00 6.07 -9.00
C VAL A 86 11.09 4.65 -8.43
N VAL A 87 10.22 3.75 -8.90
CA VAL A 87 10.31 2.32 -8.55
C VAL A 87 11.67 1.78 -8.98
N GLY A 88 12.33 1.08 -8.07
CA GLY A 88 13.59 0.42 -8.37
C GLY A 88 13.39 -0.73 -9.35
N GLU A 89 14.50 -1.19 -9.93
CA GLU A 89 14.52 -2.40 -10.74
C GLU A 89 15.14 -3.54 -9.94
N VAL A 90 14.56 -4.74 -10.03
CA VAL A 90 15.18 -5.94 -9.44
C VAL A 90 16.43 -6.27 -10.24
N LYS A 91 17.60 -5.99 -9.66
CA LYS A 91 18.90 -6.32 -10.27
C LYS A 91 19.51 -7.59 -9.70
N ASN A 92 19.20 -7.88 -8.44
CA ASN A 92 19.65 -9.09 -7.76
C ASN A 92 18.40 -9.82 -7.22
N PRO A 93 17.84 -10.77 -7.99
CA PRO A 93 16.71 -11.56 -7.54
C PRO A 93 17.16 -12.53 -6.42
N ILE A 94 16.25 -12.87 -5.53
CA ILE A 94 16.55 -13.81 -4.44
C ILE A 94 16.77 -15.25 -4.95
N PHE A 95 16.07 -15.62 -6.03
CA PHE A 95 16.22 -16.91 -6.68
C PHE A 95 17.13 -16.76 -7.89
N THR A 96 18.42 -16.99 -7.70
CA THR A 96 19.38 -17.11 -8.81
C THR A 96 19.40 -18.50 -9.41
N GLU A 97 19.04 -19.51 -8.60
CA GLU A 97 19.00 -20.93 -8.96
C GLU A 97 17.75 -21.57 -8.36
N LEU A 98 17.27 -22.67 -8.97
CA LEU A 98 16.04 -23.35 -8.54
C LEU A 98 16.18 -24.04 -7.18
N ASP A 99 17.37 -24.50 -6.81
CA ASP A 99 17.61 -25.20 -5.54
C ASP A 99 17.50 -24.29 -4.30
N ILE A 100 17.59 -22.96 -4.50
CA ILE A 100 17.36 -21.95 -3.46
C ILE A 100 15.91 -21.97 -3.00
N ILE A 101 14.97 -22.32 -3.88
CA ILE A 101 13.53 -22.34 -3.57
C ILE A 101 13.24 -23.24 -2.37
N ASP A 102 13.87 -24.43 -2.32
CA ASP A 102 13.66 -25.41 -1.25
C ASP A 102 14.21 -24.96 0.11
N ARG A 103 15.13 -23.99 0.12
CA ARG A 103 15.77 -23.45 1.33
C ARG A 103 15.22 -22.07 1.73
N TYR A 104 14.40 -21.48 0.88
CA TYR A 104 13.84 -20.16 1.13
C TYR A 104 12.76 -20.22 2.22
N ILE A 105 12.82 -19.27 3.14
CA ILE A 105 11.87 -19.17 4.25
C ILE A 105 10.96 -17.99 3.99
N MET A 106 9.72 -18.29 3.55
CA MET A 106 8.67 -17.29 3.35
C MET A 106 8.53 -16.36 4.56
N PRO A 107 8.39 -15.04 4.36
CA PRO A 107 8.36 -14.05 5.43
C PRO A 107 7.00 -14.00 6.15
N TYR A 108 6.53 -15.14 6.67
CA TYR A 108 5.25 -15.22 7.37
C TYR A 108 5.20 -14.37 8.65
N GLU A 109 6.34 -13.98 9.21
CA GLU A 109 6.43 -13.07 10.35
C GLU A 109 5.81 -11.68 10.08
N ILE A 110 5.67 -11.27 8.81
CA ILE A 110 4.96 -10.05 8.43
C ILE A 110 3.53 -10.06 8.99
N LEU A 111 2.93 -11.26 9.08
CA LEU A 111 1.57 -11.47 9.56
C LEU A 111 1.46 -11.47 11.09
N GLU A 112 2.55 -11.42 11.86
CA GLU A 112 2.49 -11.45 13.33
C GLU A 112 1.74 -10.25 13.93
N GLY A 113 1.68 -9.14 13.21
CA GLY A 113 0.89 -7.97 13.60
C GLY A 113 -0.53 -7.92 13.03
N PHE A 114 -0.94 -8.93 12.24
CA PHE A 114 -2.24 -8.97 11.61
C PHE A 114 -3.34 -9.22 12.64
N ASP A 115 -4.11 -8.17 12.95
CA ASP A 115 -5.25 -8.23 13.87
C ASP A 115 -6.55 -7.99 13.09
N LYS A 116 -7.25 -9.09 12.80
CA LYS A 116 -8.54 -9.08 12.12
C LYS A 116 -9.59 -8.25 12.86
N ASP A 117 -9.62 -8.30 14.19
CA ASP A 117 -10.62 -7.59 14.97
C ASP A 117 -10.32 -6.09 14.95
N ASN A 118 -9.05 -5.69 14.96
CA ASN A 118 -8.67 -4.30 14.75
C ASN A 118 -9.06 -3.80 13.36
N ILE A 119 -8.81 -4.58 12.32
CA ILE A 119 -9.21 -4.23 10.95
C ILE A 119 -10.73 -4.08 10.85
N ASN A 120 -11.49 -5.03 11.43
CA ASN A 120 -12.96 -4.94 11.46
C ASN A 120 -13.46 -3.70 12.20
N ARG A 121 -12.84 -3.33 13.33
CA ARG A 121 -13.17 -2.09 14.06
C ARG A 121 -12.91 -0.85 13.20
N GLN A 122 -11.77 -0.78 12.50
CA GLN A 122 -11.49 0.30 11.57
C GLN A 122 -12.55 0.38 10.46
N CYS A 123 -12.99 -0.76 9.93
CA CYS A 123 -14.01 -0.83 8.89
C CYS A 123 -15.41 -0.42 9.35
N ILE A 124 -15.77 -0.75 10.59
CA ILE A 124 -17.07 -0.40 11.18
C ILE A 124 -17.11 1.10 11.55
N ASN A 125 -16.02 1.65 12.06
CA ASN A 125 -15.97 3.02 12.58
C ASN A 125 -15.75 4.10 11.51
N SER A 126 -15.58 3.73 10.24
CA SER A 126 -15.36 4.65 9.12
C SER A 126 -16.57 4.66 8.20
N ASP A 127 -17.02 5.81 7.70
CA ASP A 127 -18.06 5.86 6.66
C ASP A 127 -17.52 5.70 5.23
N LYS A 128 -16.20 5.52 5.08
CA LYS A 128 -15.52 5.32 3.80
C LYS A 128 -15.65 3.88 3.33
N PHE A 129 -15.48 3.67 2.03
CA PHE A 129 -15.28 2.34 1.49
C PHE A 129 -13.85 1.89 1.82
N MET A 130 -13.73 0.92 2.73
CA MET A 130 -12.43 0.42 3.19
C MET A 130 -11.95 -0.68 2.23
N LEU A 131 -10.98 -0.34 1.39
CA LEU A 131 -10.37 -1.24 0.41
C LEU A 131 -9.13 -1.89 1.03
N ALA A 132 -9.04 -3.22 1.00
CA ALA A 132 -7.80 -3.91 1.34
C ALA A 132 -6.70 -3.45 0.39
N ASN A 133 -5.64 -2.84 0.92
CA ASN A 133 -4.54 -2.41 0.08
C ASN A 133 -3.67 -3.62 -0.30
N THR A 134 -3.09 -3.59 -1.48
CA THR A 134 -1.89 -4.37 -1.81
C THR A 134 -0.70 -3.44 -1.57
N HIS A 135 0.32 -3.92 -0.88
CA HIS A 135 1.57 -3.15 -0.67
C HIS A 135 2.20 -2.75 -2.00
#